data_AF-A0A354GUQ4-F1
#
_entry.id   AF-A0A354GUQ4-F1
#
_cell.length_a   1.000
_cell.length_b   1.000
_cell.length_c   1.000
_cell.angle_alpha   90.00
_cell.angle_beta   90.00
_cell.angle_gamma   90.00
#
_symmetry.space_group_name_H-M   'P 1'
#
loop_
_entity.id
_entity.type
_entity.pdbx_description
1 polymer ?
#
loop_
_entity_poly.entity_id
_entity_poly.type
_entity_poly.pdbx_seq_one_letter_code
_entity_poly.pdbx_strand_id
1 'polypeptide(L)'
;MKKPPAATTAGGTSNPTAPPNIIKRFTTIDAEPLDALRQSCATPLPHPNLDELRASGAQTLEWLLQHHITLPQQAVGRSASRQEMERLLREPPPEVGRDFAAVLAEFADKVAPFAVRTNHPRFLAFVPGAPTFLSVLGDLLCAGTNFFAGVWLEASGPSQVELVVLDWFREFLGMP
;
A
#
# COMPACT_ATOMS: atom_id res chain seq x y z
N MET A 1 5.44 -16.86 66.55
CA MET A 1 6.71 -17.46 67.01
C MET A 1 7.10 -18.61 66.07
N LYS A 2 8.24 -18.44 65.39
CA LYS A 2 9.27 -19.44 65.04
C LYS A 2 8.92 -20.68 64.19
N LYS A 3 9.40 -20.65 62.93
CA LYS A 3 9.90 -21.79 62.12
C LYS A 3 11.04 -22.49 62.88
N PRO A 4 11.16 -23.84 62.87
CA PRO A 4 12.20 -24.53 62.07
C PRO A 4 11.84 -26.01 61.72
N PRO A 5 12.73 -26.85 61.13
CA PRO A 5 14.00 -26.58 60.46
C PRO A 5 14.05 -27.12 59.00
N ALA A 6 15.09 -26.72 58.28
CA ALA A 6 15.58 -27.41 57.08
C ALA A 6 16.56 -28.53 57.48
N ALA A 7 16.51 -29.65 56.76
CA ALA A 7 17.48 -30.74 56.76
C ALA A 7 17.11 -31.63 55.54
N THR A 8 18.01 -32.19 54.71
CA THR A 8 19.44 -32.38 54.89
C THR A 8 20.09 -32.84 53.57
N THR A 9 21.32 -32.35 53.37
CA THR A 9 22.51 -32.88 52.68
C THR A 9 22.55 -33.37 51.23
N ALA A 10 23.60 -32.90 50.57
CA ALA A 10 24.29 -33.47 49.42
C ALA A 10 24.91 -34.85 49.69
N GLY A 11 25.13 -35.62 48.62
CA GLY A 11 25.98 -36.82 48.60
C GLY A 11 25.52 -37.83 47.54
N GLY A 12 26.16 -37.83 46.37
CA GLY A 12 25.68 -38.53 45.17
C GLY A 12 25.91 -40.04 45.10
N THR A 13 25.46 -40.66 44.01
CA THR A 13 26.20 -41.64 43.18
C THR A 13 25.35 -42.14 41.98
N SER A 14 26.02 -42.29 40.83
CA SER A 14 25.74 -43.19 39.67
C SER A 14 24.46 -43.07 38.79
N ASN A 15 24.59 -42.32 37.67
CA ASN A 15 24.43 -42.63 36.21
C ASN A 15 23.49 -43.77 35.70
N PRO A 16 23.08 -43.83 34.39
CA PRO A 16 22.99 -42.86 33.28
C PRO A 16 21.60 -42.87 32.55
N THR A 17 21.46 -42.07 31.48
CA THR A 17 20.45 -42.12 30.39
C THR A 17 19.22 -41.20 30.46
N ALA A 18 19.46 -39.89 30.37
CA ALA A 18 18.53 -39.00 29.68
C ALA A 18 19.24 -38.49 28.41
N PRO A 19 18.68 -38.65 27.19
CA PRO A 19 19.34 -38.17 25.99
C PRO A 19 19.31 -36.63 25.97
N PRO A 20 20.42 -35.96 25.62
CA PRO A 20 20.43 -34.52 25.44
C PRO A 20 19.86 -34.22 24.05
N ASN A 21 18.54 -34.21 23.89
CA ASN A 21 17.93 -33.60 22.69
C ASN A 21 17.71 -32.11 22.95
N ILE A 22 18.82 -31.38 23.10
CA ILE A 22 18.86 -30.00 22.64
C ILE A 22 18.73 -30.10 21.13
N ILE A 23 17.53 -29.88 20.61
CA ILE A 23 17.35 -29.53 19.20
C ILE A 23 18.16 -28.25 19.03
N LYS A 24 19.41 -28.37 18.57
CA LYS A 24 20.09 -27.23 17.95
C LYS A 24 19.15 -26.80 16.83
N ARG A 25 18.43 -25.69 17.02
CA ARG A 25 17.84 -24.96 15.90
C ARG A 25 19.03 -24.51 15.05
N PHE A 26 19.47 -25.37 14.15
CA PHE A 26 20.30 -24.98 13.03
C PHE A 26 19.39 -24.19 12.09
N THR A 27 19.15 -22.91 12.40
CA THR A 27 19.01 -21.92 11.34
C THR A 27 20.43 -21.52 10.91
N THR A 28 21.20 -22.51 10.46
CA THR A 28 22.33 -22.20 9.59
C THR A 28 21.68 -21.92 8.25
N ILE A 29 21.37 -20.64 8.02
CA ILE A 29 21.03 -20.19 6.67
C ILE A 29 22.31 -20.41 5.88
N ASP A 30 22.25 -21.29 4.89
CA ASP A 30 23.32 -21.41 3.92
C ASP A 30 23.52 -20.02 3.30
N ALA A 31 24.69 -19.44 3.54
CA ALA A 31 24.98 -18.07 3.14
C ALA A 31 25.27 -17.99 1.64
N GLU A 32 25.67 -19.09 1.00
CA GLU A 32 25.97 -19.12 -0.44
C GLU A 32 24.73 -18.76 -1.29
N PRO A 33 23.53 -19.36 -1.08
CA PRO A 33 22.29 -18.90 -1.70
C PRO A 33 21.95 -17.45 -1.39
N LEU A 34 22.27 -16.98 -0.18
CA LEU A 34 21.93 -15.63 0.26
C LEU A 34 22.85 -14.58 -0.36
N ASP A 35 24.14 -14.89 -0.53
CA ASP A 35 25.11 -14.02 -1.16
C ASP A 35 24.89 -13.97 -2.68
N ALA A 36 24.56 -15.10 -3.30
CA ALA A 36 24.08 -15.13 -4.69
C ALA A 36 22.81 -14.29 -4.88
N LEU A 37 21.84 -14.38 -3.95
CA LEU A 37 20.62 -13.56 -3.99
C LEU A 37 20.91 -12.07 -3.74
N ARG A 38 21.81 -11.74 -2.80
CA ARG A 38 22.24 -10.36 -2.58
C ARG A 38 22.89 -9.78 -3.82
N GLN A 39 23.71 -10.57 -4.51
CA GLN A 39 24.41 -10.13 -5.70
C GLN A 39 23.46 -9.99 -6.90
N SER A 40 22.45 -10.85 -7.03
CA SER A 40 21.40 -10.70 -8.05
C SER A 40 20.47 -9.51 -7.76
N CYS A 41 20.17 -9.23 -6.48
CA CYS A 41 19.40 -8.06 -6.05
C CYS A 41 20.21 -6.76 -5.96
N ALA A 42 21.54 -6.83 -6.06
CA ALA A 42 22.42 -5.65 -5.95
C ALA A 42 22.27 -4.68 -7.14
N THR A 43 21.76 -5.17 -8.27
CA THR A 43 21.42 -4.32 -9.41
C THR A 43 19.97 -3.88 -9.26
N PRO A 44 19.69 -2.57 -9.10
CA PRO A 44 18.32 -2.08 -9.10
C PRO A 44 17.61 -2.52 -10.39
N LEU A 45 16.32 -2.84 -10.27
CA LEU A 45 15.51 -3.07 -11.45
C LEU A 45 15.58 -1.84 -12.37
N PRO A 46 15.49 -2.03 -13.70
CA PRO A 46 15.37 -0.90 -14.61
C PRO A 46 14.22 0.02 -14.16
N HIS A 47 14.55 1.27 -13.86
CA HIS A 47 13.58 2.28 -13.45
C HIS A 47 13.51 3.39 -14.50
N PRO A 48 12.32 3.93 -14.78
CA PRO A 48 12.18 5.01 -15.76
C PRO A 48 13.02 6.22 -15.39
N ASN A 49 13.66 6.82 -16.38
CA ASN A 49 14.40 8.07 -16.20
C ASN A 49 13.43 9.27 -16.04
N LEU A 50 13.96 10.46 -15.74
CA LEU A 50 13.13 11.65 -15.50
C LEU A 50 12.23 12.02 -16.69
N ASP A 51 12.69 11.86 -17.93
CA ASP A 51 11.91 12.20 -19.11
C ASP A 51 10.77 11.20 -19.34
N GLU A 52 11.02 9.92 -19.10
CA GLU A 52 10.01 8.86 -19.13
C GLU A 52 8.97 9.04 -18.02
N LEU A 53 9.41 9.40 -16.80
CA LEU A 53 8.51 9.73 -15.69
C LEU A 53 7.66 10.97 -16.00
N ARG A 54 8.26 12.02 -16.59
CA ARG A 54 7.53 13.22 -17.01
C ARG A 54 6.48 12.89 -18.07
N ALA A 55 6.83 12.07 -19.07
CA ALA A 55 5.90 11.63 -20.09
C ALA A 55 4.75 10.81 -19.50
N SER A 56 5.05 9.86 -18.61
CA SER A 56 4.06 9.01 -17.94
C SER A 56 3.12 9.83 -17.05
N GLY A 57 3.67 10.79 -16.29
CA GLY A 57 2.89 11.72 -15.47
C GLY A 57 1.98 12.60 -16.31
N ALA A 58 2.47 13.16 -17.41
CA ALA A 58 1.67 13.98 -18.32
C ALA A 58 0.52 13.19 -18.95
N GLN A 59 0.77 11.96 -19.41
CA GLN A 59 -0.26 11.08 -19.97
C GLN A 59 -1.36 10.75 -18.94
N THR A 60 -0.96 10.45 -17.70
CA THR A 60 -1.90 10.15 -16.62
C THR A 60 -2.76 11.36 -16.27
N LEU A 61 -2.15 12.54 -16.14
CA LEU A 61 -2.85 13.77 -15.82
C LEU A 61 -3.83 14.16 -16.92
N GLU A 62 -3.42 14.04 -18.18
CA GLU A 62 -4.29 14.30 -19.34
C GLU A 62 -5.52 13.38 -19.33
N TRP A 63 -5.30 12.08 -19.08
CA TRP A 63 -6.42 11.14 -18.96
C TRP A 63 -7.38 11.51 -17.82
N LEU A 64 -6.85 11.88 -16.65
CA LEU A 64 -7.65 12.30 -15.49
C LEU A 64 -8.45 13.59 -15.77
N LEU A 65 -7.82 14.58 -16.39
CA LEU A 65 -8.45 15.85 -16.77
C LEU A 65 -9.58 15.61 -17.77
N GLN A 66 -9.29 14.87 -18.85
CA GLN A 66 -10.28 14.52 -19.86
C GLN A 66 -11.44 13.73 -19.24
N HIS A 67 -11.14 12.79 -18.33
CA HIS A 67 -12.14 12.03 -17.58
C HIS A 67 -13.03 12.95 -16.73
N HIS A 68 -12.45 13.92 -16.02
CA HIS A 68 -13.17 14.85 -15.16
C HIS A 68 -14.09 15.80 -15.95
N ILE A 69 -13.57 16.45 -17.00
CA ILE A 69 -14.34 17.44 -17.76
C ILE A 69 -15.47 16.82 -18.60
N THR A 70 -15.32 15.56 -19.00
CA THR A 70 -16.34 14.82 -19.77
C THR A 70 -17.22 13.91 -18.91
N LEU A 71 -17.08 13.95 -17.59
CA LEU A 71 -17.80 13.08 -16.68
C LEU A 71 -19.33 13.08 -16.91
N PRO A 72 -20.01 14.23 -17.15
CA PRO A 72 -21.45 14.23 -17.40
C PRO A 72 -21.90 13.48 -18.66
N GLN A 73 -21.03 13.38 -19.67
CA GLN A 73 -21.31 12.70 -20.95
C GLN A 73 -20.98 11.21 -20.90
N GLN A 74 -20.19 10.77 -19.93
CA GLN A 74 -19.82 9.37 -19.76
C GLN A 74 -21.00 8.54 -19.23
N ALA A 75 -20.86 7.21 -19.31
CA ALA A 75 -21.74 6.31 -18.58
C ALA A 75 -21.52 6.46 -17.06
N VAL A 76 -22.58 6.33 -16.26
CA VAL A 76 -22.46 6.32 -14.79
C VAL A 76 -21.48 5.23 -14.33
N GLY A 77 -21.44 4.11 -15.03
CA GLY A 77 -20.54 2.99 -14.79
C GLY A 77 -21.08 1.73 -15.45
N ARG A 78 -20.27 0.67 -15.44
CA ARG A 78 -20.70 -0.68 -15.82
C ARG A 78 -20.38 -1.62 -14.67
N SER A 79 -21.20 -2.65 -14.52
CA SER A 79 -20.91 -3.78 -13.63
C SER A 79 -20.66 -5.01 -14.49
N ALA A 80 -19.84 -5.92 -13.98
CA ALA A 80 -19.59 -7.22 -14.57
C ALA A 80 -19.57 -8.28 -13.47
N SER A 81 -19.87 -9.52 -13.83
CA SER A 81 -19.72 -10.65 -12.93
C SER A 81 -18.25 -10.88 -12.60
N ARG A 82 -17.99 -11.54 -11.46
CA ARG A 82 -16.64 -12.00 -11.10
C ARG A 82 -16.01 -12.82 -12.22
N GLN A 83 -16.78 -13.72 -12.86
CA GLN A 83 -16.25 -14.58 -13.92
C GLN A 83 -15.84 -13.79 -15.17
N GLU A 84 -16.56 -12.73 -15.54
CA GLU A 84 -16.17 -11.86 -16.65
C GLU A 84 -14.89 -11.09 -16.33
N MET A 85 -14.77 -10.52 -15.13
CA MET A 85 -13.55 -9.81 -14.72
C MET A 85 -12.35 -10.72 -14.59
N GLU A 86 -12.55 -11.96 -14.11
CA GLU A 86 -11.52 -13.00 -14.07
C GLU A 86 -11.00 -13.32 -15.48
N ARG A 87 -11.88 -13.48 -16.46
CA ARG A 87 -11.46 -13.70 -17.87
C ARG A 87 -10.77 -12.48 -18.47
N LEU A 88 -11.14 -11.27 -18.04
CA LEU A 88 -10.64 -10.02 -18.60
C LEU A 88 -9.26 -9.61 -18.05
N LEU A 89 -8.99 -9.86 -16.77
CA LEU A 89 -7.83 -9.30 -16.05
C LEU A 89 -6.86 -10.36 -15.49
N ARG A 90 -7.25 -11.64 -15.36
CA ARG A 90 -6.34 -12.63 -14.76
C ARG A 90 -5.28 -13.06 -15.76
N GLU A 91 -4.03 -12.71 -15.43
CA GLU A 91 -2.82 -13.21 -16.08
C GLU A 91 -1.74 -13.54 -15.02
N PRO A 92 -0.73 -14.36 -15.34
CA PRO A 92 0.46 -14.50 -14.49
C PRO A 92 1.17 -13.16 -14.31
N PRO A 93 1.87 -12.92 -13.18
CA PRO A 93 2.67 -11.72 -12.99
C PRO A 93 3.69 -11.57 -14.14
N PRO A 94 3.82 -10.38 -14.75
CA PRO A 94 4.79 -10.17 -15.81
C PRO A 94 6.21 -10.15 -15.25
N GLU A 95 7.11 -10.94 -15.84
CA GLU A 95 8.53 -11.00 -15.46
C GLU A 95 9.35 -9.82 -16.02
N VAL A 96 8.78 -9.07 -16.97
CA VAL A 96 9.44 -7.92 -17.61
C VAL A 96 8.47 -6.74 -17.63
N GLY A 97 9.02 -5.54 -17.40
CA GLY A 97 8.26 -4.30 -17.47
C GLY A 97 7.58 -4.11 -18.83
N ARG A 98 6.42 -3.45 -18.79
CA ARG A 98 5.63 -3.08 -19.97
C ARG A 98 5.70 -1.57 -20.17
N ASP A 99 5.47 -1.14 -21.40
CA ASP A 99 5.31 0.27 -21.70
C ASP A 99 4.15 0.87 -20.88
N PHE A 100 4.38 2.04 -20.29
CA PHE A 100 3.41 2.68 -19.40
C PHE A 100 2.14 3.09 -20.16
N ALA A 101 2.26 3.55 -21.41
CA ALA A 101 1.10 3.98 -22.20
C ALA A 101 0.17 2.79 -22.49
N ALA A 102 0.74 1.60 -22.77
CA ALA A 102 -0.03 0.37 -22.92
C ALA A 102 -0.77 -0.03 -21.62
N VAL A 103 -0.12 0.12 -20.46
CA VAL A 103 -0.75 -0.15 -19.15
C VAL A 103 -1.88 0.84 -18.87
N LEU A 104 -1.66 2.13 -19.10
CA LEU A 104 -2.68 3.17 -18.93
C LEU A 104 -3.88 2.95 -19.87
N ALA A 105 -3.64 2.53 -21.11
CA ALA A 105 -4.69 2.20 -22.06
C ALA A 105 -5.53 0.99 -21.59
N GLU A 106 -4.88 -0.06 -21.08
CA GLU A 106 -5.58 -1.20 -20.49
C GLU A 106 -6.40 -0.80 -19.26
N PHE A 107 -5.88 0.07 -18.40
CA PHE A 107 -6.64 0.62 -17.29
C PHE A 107 -7.88 1.38 -17.79
N ALA A 108 -7.71 2.25 -18.78
CA ALA A 108 -8.79 3.06 -19.35
C ALA A 108 -9.91 2.22 -19.99
N ASP A 109 -9.57 1.07 -20.57
CA ASP A 109 -10.52 0.19 -21.27
C ASP A 109 -11.10 -0.92 -20.37
N LYS A 110 -10.24 -1.60 -19.60
CA LYS A 110 -10.59 -2.82 -18.86
C LYS A 110 -10.88 -2.60 -17.39
N VAL A 111 -10.48 -1.47 -16.81
CA VAL A 111 -10.63 -1.21 -15.37
C VAL A 111 -11.59 -0.05 -15.12
N ALA A 112 -11.25 1.15 -15.57
CA ALA A 112 -12.02 2.37 -15.28
C ALA A 112 -13.51 2.31 -15.69
N PRO A 113 -13.91 1.64 -16.80
CA PRO A 113 -15.33 1.53 -17.17
C PRO A 113 -16.14 0.59 -16.26
N PHE A 114 -15.49 -0.37 -15.62
CA PHE A 114 -16.11 -1.38 -14.74
C PHE A 114 -16.18 -0.90 -13.28
N ALA A 115 -16.44 0.39 -13.09
CA ALA A 115 -16.68 1.01 -11.80
C ALA A 115 -17.87 1.95 -11.90
N VAL A 116 -18.74 1.93 -10.88
CA VAL A 116 -19.80 2.92 -10.74
C VAL A 116 -19.20 4.21 -10.18
N ARG A 117 -19.43 5.32 -10.88
CA ARG A 117 -18.83 6.62 -10.59
C ARG A 117 -19.71 7.39 -9.60
N THR A 118 -19.28 7.43 -8.35
CA THR A 118 -20.04 8.08 -7.26
C THR A 118 -20.08 9.61 -7.37
N ASN A 119 -19.18 10.20 -8.16
CA ASN A 119 -19.08 11.63 -8.46
C ASN A 119 -19.81 12.04 -9.75
N HIS A 120 -20.44 11.09 -10.44
CA HIS A 120 -21.13 11.36 -11.69
C HIS A 120 -22.49 12.06 -11.43
N PRO A 121 -22.90 13.09 -12.20
CA PRO A 121 -24.10 13.89 -11.89
C PRO A 121 -25.43 13.10 -11.95
N ARG A 122 -25.45 11.98 -12.66
CA ARG A 122 -26.59 11.03 -12.72
C ARG A 122 -26.47 9.86 -11.75
N PHE A 123 -25.51 9.86 -10.83
CA PHE A 123 -25.41 8.86 -9.76
C PHE A 123 -26.27 9.32 -8.56
N LEU A 124 -27.39 8.64 -8.35
CA LEU A 124 -28.40 8.98 -7.33
C LEU A 124 -28.61 7.85 -6.30
N ALA A 125 -27.65 6.94 -6.19
CA ALA A 125 -27.69 5.80 -5.26
C ALA A 125 -26.68 6.01 -4.10
N PHE A 126 -26.86 5.27 -3.00
CA PHE A 126 -25.92 5.24 -1.87
C PHE A 126 -25.59 6.64 -1.29
N VAL A 127 -24.36 6.82 -0.77
CA VAL A 127 -23.83 8.11 -0.33
C VAL A 127 -22.92 8.65 -1.44
N PRO A 128 -23.18 9.85 -1.98
CA PRO A 128 -22.39 10.40 -3.07
C PRO A 128 -20.99 10.80 -2.60
N GLY A 129 -20.00 10.59 -3.45
CA GLY A 129 -18.68 11.19 -3.31
C GLY A 129 -18.59 12.39 -4.23
N ALA A 130 -18.26 13.58 -3.71
CA ALA A 130 -18.11 14.79 -4.52
C ALA A 130 -16.68 15.36 -4.41
N PRO A 131 -15.64 14.60 -4.80
CA PRO A 131 -14.28 15.13 -4.80
C PRO A 131 -14.16 16.25 -5.82
N THR A 132 -13.45 17.31 -5.45
CA THR A 132 -13.03 18.34 -6.41
C THR A 132 -11.79 17.84 -7.15
N PHE A 133 -11.52 18.34 -8.36
CA PHE A 133 -10.27 17.95 -9.03
C PHE A 133 -9.02 18.39 -8.23
N LEU A 134 -9.13 19.46 -7.43
CA LEU A 134 -8.05 19.90 -6.53
C LEU A 134 -7.75 18.89 -5.42
N SER A 135 -8.76 18.15 -4.91
CA SER A 135 -8.48 17.10 -3.92
C SER A 135 -7.66 15.95 -4.52
N VAL A 136 -7.88 15.62 -5.80
CA VAL A 136 -7.08 14.62 -6.54
C VAL A 136 -5.62 15.07 -6.65
N LEU A 137 -5.37 16.36 -6.93
CA LEU A 137 -4.00 16.90 -6.96
C LEU A 137 -3.36 16.90 -5.56
N GLY A 138 -4.15 17.16 -4.51
CA GLY A 138 -3.69 17.01 -3.12
C GLY A 138 -3.27 15.57 -2.81
N ASP A 139 -4.09 14.58 -3.18
CA ASP A 139 -3.77 13.17 -3.01
C ASP A 139 -2.53 12.75 -3.80
N LEU A 140 -2.34 13.30 -5.02
CA LEU A 140 -1.13 13.07 -5.81
C LEU A 140 0.14 13.58 -5.10
N LEU A 141 0.07 14.74 -4.46
CA LEU A 141 1.18 15.26 -3.64
C LEU A 141 1.47 14.33 -2.46
N CYS A 142 0.44 13.90 -1.74
CA CYS A 142 0.58 12.96 -0.62
C CYS A 142 1.19 11.62 -1.04
N ALA A 143 0.72 11.05 -2.16
CA ALA A 143 1.24 9.80 -2.70
C ALA A 143 2.69 9.95 -3.19
N GLY A 144 3.02 11.09 -3.81
CA GLY A 144 4.36 11.37 -4.32
C GLY A 144 5.41 11.63 -3.23
N THR A 145 5.02 12.21 -2.10
CA THR A 145 5.92 12.44 -0.97
C THR A 145 6.00 11.26 0.00
N ASN A 146 4.98 10.38 0.00
CA ASN A 146 4.90 9.18 0.83
C ASN A 146 5.20 9.47 2.32
N PHE A 147 4.58 10.52 2.88
CA PHE A 147 4.78 10.89 4.27
C PHE A 147 4.31 9.79 5.22
N PHE A 148 5.18 9.38 6.14
CA PHE A 148 4.79 8.59 7.30
C PHE A 148 4.41 9.52 8.45
N ALA A 149 3.11 9.77 8.64
CA ALA A 149 2.60 10.70 9.66
C ALA A 149 2.28 10.04 11.01
N GLY A 150 3.07 9.04 11.43
CA GLY A 150 2.84 8.31 12.68
C GLY A 150 3.27 9.06 13.94
N VAL A 151 4.27 9.93 13.84
CA VAL A 151 4.78 10.73 14.97
C VAL A 151 5.17 12.14 14.50
N TRP A 152 5.00 13.14 15.37
CA TRP A 152 5.30 14.55 15.07
C TRP A 152 6.75 14.77 14.61
N LEU A 153 7.71 14.04 15.18
CA LEU A 153 9.13 14.15 14.83
C LEU A 153 9.40 13.82 13.35
N GLU A 154 8.64 12.89 12.78
CA GLU A 154 8.86 12.37 11.42
C GLU A 154 8.02 13.12 10.37
N ALA A 155 6.98 13.86 10.79
CA ALA A 155 5.99 14.44 9.88
C ALA A 155 5.32 15.73 10.38
N SER A 156 6.07 16.62 11.06
CA SER A 156 5.52 17.85 11.65
C SER A 156 4.78 18.75 10.66
N GLY A 157 5.23 18.83 9.41
CA GLY A 157 4.57 19.61 8.34
C GLY A 157 3.13 19.16 8.04
N PRO A 158 2.92 17.93 7.51
CA PRO A 158 1.56 17.43 7.27
C PRO A 158 0.74 17.32 8.55
N SER A 159 1.33 16.98 9.71
CA SER A 159 0.60 16.99 10.99
C SER A 159 0.08 18.38 11.35
N GLN A 160 0.86 19.43 11.15
CA GLN A 160 0.40 20.80 11.40
C GLN A 160 -0.72 21.22 10.45
N VAL A 161 -0.65 20.81 9.17
CA VAL A 161 -1.72 21.06 8.20
C VAL A 161 -3.01 20.37 8.62
N GLU A 162 -2.94 19.11 9.07
CA GLU A 162 -4.10 18.38 9.58
C GLU A 162 -4.76 19.12 10.76
N LEU A 163 -3.97 19.54 11.75
CA LEU A 163 -4.48 20.29 12.91
C LEU A 163 -5.19 21.58 12.49
N VAL A 164 -4.60 22.36 11.56
CA VAL A 164 -5.20 23.60 11.06
C VAL A 164 -6.52 23.34 10.34
N VAL A 165 -6.59 22.30 9.51
CA VAL A 165 -7.82 21.97 8.78
C VAL A 165 -8.90 21.44 9.73
N LEU A 166 -8.54 20.65 10.75
CA LEU A 166 -9.46 20.22 11.79
C LEU A 166 -10.00 21.40 12.58
N ASP A 167 -9.18 22.40 12.90
CA ASP A 167 -9.61 23.64 13.53
C ASP A 167 -10.60 24.42 12.65
N TRP A 168 -10.35 24.50 11.33
CA TRP A 168 -11.32 25.09 10.41
C TRP A 168 -12.67 24.35 10.44
N PHE A 169 -12.66 23.01 10.42
CA PHE A 169 -13.90 22.24 10.51
C PHE A 169 -14.60 22.41 11.87
N ARG A 170 -13.84 22.48 12.97
CA ARG A 170 -14.37 22.78 14.30
C ARG A 170 -15.12 24.12 14.28
N GLU A 171 -14.52 25.15 13.70
CA GLU A 171 -15.13 26.47 13.54
C GLU A 171 -16.36 26.44 12.61
N PHE A 172 -16.27 25.82 11.45
CA PHE A 172 -17.38 25.73 10.48
C PHE A 172 -18.60 24.99 11.05
N LEU A 173 -18.38 24.02 11.93
CA LEU A 173 -19.43 23.24 12.57
C LEU A 173 -19.91 23.86 13.90
N GLY A 174 -19.31 24.95 14.36
CA GLY A 174 -19.64 25.59 15.64
C GLY A 174 -19.35 24.69 16.85
N MET A 175 -18.38 23.79 16.73
CA MET A 175 -17.95 22.93 17.82
C MET A 175 -17.08 23.70 18.82
N PRO A 176 -17.13 23.36 20.11
CA PRO A 176 -16.28 23.98 21.13
C PRO A 176 -14.80 23.82 20.77
#